data_AF-A0A3M9XU82-F1
#
_entry.id   AF-A0A3M9XU82-F1
#
_cell.length_a   1.000
_cell.length_b   1.000
_cell.length_c   1.000
_cell.angle_alpha   90.00
_cell.angle_beta   90.00
_cell.angle_gamma   90.00
#
_symmetry.space_group_name_H-M   'P 1'
#
loop_
_entity.id
_entity.type
_entity.pdbx_description
1 polymer ?
#
loop_
_entity_poly.entity_id
_entity_poly.type
_entity_poly.pdbx_seq_one_letter_code
_entity_poly.pdbx_strand_id
1 'polypeptide(L)'
;SGGANPTYRCLFPTPPLAGEIPTCEEAGVLGALAGMVGAMMALEVVREIVGFGEGLVGRLLLIDARGMRFETVRYAFDPENPLSGAGAR
;
A
#
# COMPACT_ATOMS: atom_id res chain seq x y z
N SER A 1 -2.44 -17.95 -7.29
CA SER A 1 -1.72 -19.00 -6.53
C SER A 1 -2.43 -19.15 -5.20
N GLY A 2 -2.77 -20.37 -4.76
CA GLY A 2 -3.63 -20.61 -3.59
C GLY A 2 -3.03 -20.27 -2.21
N GLY A 3 -2.18 -19.23 -2.12
CA GLY A 3 -1.66 -18.70 -0.87
C GLY A 3 -2.49 -17.51 -0.37
N ALA A 4 -2.35 -17.17 0.91
CA ALA A 4 -3.01 -16.01 1.50
C ALA A 4 -2.59 -14.70 0.80
N ASN A 5 -3.51 -13.75 0.70
CA ASN A 5 -3.18 -12.41 0.20
C ASN A 5 -2.27 -11.69 1.19
N PRO A 6 -1.19 -11.04 0.73
CA PRO A 6 -0.33 -10.26 1.61
C PRO A 6 -1.07 -9.03 2.14
N THR A 7 -0.76 -8.68 3.38
CA THR A 7 -1.31 -7.49 4.06
C THR A 7 -0.22 -6.45 4.24
N TYR A 8 -0.60 -5.22 4.63
CA TYR A 8 0.35 -4.14 4.93
C TYR A 8 1.44 -4.56 5.94
N ARG A 9 1.09 -5.39 6.93
CA ARG A 9 2.05 -5.91 7.93
C ARG A 9 2.97 -7.03 7.42
N CYS A 10 2.74 -7.58 6.23
CA CYS A 10 3.74 -8.42 5.57
C CYS A 10 4.90 -7.58 5.04
N LEU A 11 4.64 -6.30 4.71
CA LEU A 11 5.66 -5.40 4.17
C LEU A 11 6.29 -4.52 5.25
N PHE A 12 5.49 -4.07 6.22
CA PHE A 12 5.92 -3.22 7.34
C PHE A 12 5.50 -3.86 8.67
N PRO A 13 6.22 -4.90 9.15
CA PRO A 13 5.79 -5.73 10.28
C PRO A 13 5.67 -4.94 11.59
N THR A 14 6.59 -4.01 11.83
CA THR A 14 6.61 -3.17 13.03
C THR A 14 6.06 -1.78 12.69
N PRO A 15 5.12 -1.22 13.49
CA PRO A 15 4.73 0.17 13.34
C PRO A 15 5.91 1.10 13.66
N PRO A 16 6.01 2.27 13.02
CA PRO A 16 6.99 3.29 13.40
C PRO A 16 6.76 3.74 14.85
N LEU A 17 7.82 4.21 15.49
CA LEU A 17 7.75 4.72 16.86
C LEU A 17 6.91 6.02 16.89
N ALA A 18 6.29 6.28 18.04
CA ALA A 18 5.56 7.53 18.23
C ALA A 18 6.49 8.74 18.02
N GLY A 19 6.12 9.64 17.11
CA GLY A 19 6.91 10.84 16.78
C GLY A 19 7.99 10.64 15.70
N GLU A 20 8.13 9.44 15.13
CA GLU A 20 9.13 9.18 14.07
C GLU A 20 8.72 9.75 12.70
N ILE A 21 7.42 9.90 12.46
CA ILE A 21 6.87 10.44 11.21
C ILE A 21 6.27 11.82 11.47
N PRO A 22 6.66 12.86 10.71
CA PRO A 22 6.08 14.19 10.85
C PRO A 22 4.59 14.16 10.54
N THR A 23 3.84 15.05 11.21
CA THR A 23 2.41 15.20 10.96
C THR A 23 2.17 15.79 9.56
N CYS A 24 0.95 15.61 9.03
CA CYS A 24 0.55 16.24 7.77
C CYS A 24 0.63 17.77 7.81
N GLU A 25 0.46 18.37 9.00
CA GLU A 25 0.57 19.82 9.21
C GLU A 25 2.03 20.30 9.15
N GLU A 26 2.97 19.46 9.58
CA GLU A 26 4.41 19.77 9.58
C GLU A 26 5.06 19.54 8.20
N ALA A 27 4.68 18.47 7.49
CA ALA A 27 5.28 18.11 6.21
C ALA A 27 4.61 18.79 5.00
N GLY A 28 3.31 19.11 5.10
CA GLY A 28 2.48 19.57 3.99
C GLY A 28 2.18 18.48 2.95
N VAL A 29 1.11 18.67 2.16
CA VAL A 29 0.72 17.74 1.09
C VAL A 29 0.34 18.51 -0.18
N LEU A 30 0.84 18.04 -1.33
CA LEU A 30 0.46 18.58 -2.64
C LEU A 30 -0.95 18.08 -2.99
N GLY A 31 -1.94 18.97 -2.95
CA GLY A 31 -3.35 18.60 -3.20
C GLY A 31 -3.58 17.89 -4.54
N ALA A 32 -2.84 18.27 -5.59
CA ALA A 32 -2.89 17.60 -6.89
C ALA A 32 -2.41 16.13 -6.82
N LEU A 33 -1.35 15.85 -6.05
CA LEU A 33 -0.86 14.48 -5.84
C LEU A 33 -1.88 13.67 -5.04
N ALA A 34 -2.43 14.24 -3.96
CA ALA A 34 -3.47 13.57 -3.17
C ALA A 34 -4.71 13.25 -4.02
N GLY A 35 -5.16 14.18 -4.86
CA GLY A 35 -6.28 13.97 -5.79
C GLY A 35 -6.01 12.87 -6.83
N MET A 36 -4.81 12.86 -7.42
CA MET A 36 -4.39 11.82 -8.35
C MET A 36 -4.38 10.43 -7.69
N VAL A 37 -3.78 10.31 -6.49
CA VAL A 37 -3.74 9.05 -5.74
C VAL A 37 -5.14 8.59 -5.36
N GLY A 38 -6.01 9.50 -4.91
CA GLY A 38 -7.41 9.22 -4.61
C GLY A 38 -8.17 8.64 -5.81
N ALA A 39 -8.03 9.24 -6.98
CA ALA A 39 -8.64 8.74 -8.21
C ALA A 39 -8.12 7.35 -8.61
N MET A 40 -6.81 7.10 -8.46
CA MET A 40 -6.22 5.78 -8.72
C MET A 40 -6.73 4.71 -7.76
N MET A 41 -6.88 5.03 -6.47
CA MET A 41 -7.47 4.13 -5.47
C MET A 41 -8.93 3.82 -5.80
N ALA A 42 -9.72 4.83 -6.16
CA ALA A 42 -11.12 4.63 -6.57
C ALA A 42 -11.23 3.71 -7.80
N LEU A 43 -10.35 3.90 -8.79
CA LEU A 43 -10.31 3.05 -9.97
C LEU A 43 -9.92 1.60 -9.64
N GLU A 44 -9.01 1.39 -8.69
CA GLU A 44 -8.66 0.04 -8.21
C GLU A 44 -9.86 -0.66 -7.56
N VAL A 45 -10.65 0.05 -6.75
CA VAL A 45 -11.90 -0.50 -6.18
C VAL A 45 -12.87 -0.91 -7.28
N VAL A 46 -13.04 -0.08 -8.31
CA VAL A 46 -13.91 -0.41 -9.46
C VAL A 46 -13.39 -1.64 -10.21
N ARG A 47 -12.08 -1.75 -10.43
CA ARG A 47 -11.46 -2.93 -11.05
C ARG A 47 -11.75 -4.21 -10.29
N GLU A 48 -11.62 -4.16 -8.96
CA GLU A 48 -11.83 -5.32 -8.10
C GLU A 48 -13.30 -5.76 -8.06
N ILE A 49 -14.24 -4.81 -7.96
CA ILE A 49 -15.68 -5.11 -7.93
C ILE A 49 -16.16 -5.70 -9.26
N VAL A 50 -15.72 -5.12 -10.37
CA VAL A 50 -16.18 -5.52 -11.71
C VAL A 50 -15.41 -6.73 -12.24
N GLY A 51 -14.18 -6.96 -11.75
CA GLY A 51 -13.33 -8.08 -12.14
C GLY A 51 -12.65 -7.89 -13.49
N PHE A 52 -11.97 -6.75 -13.70
CA PHE A 52 -11.19 -6.51 -14.93
C PHE A 52 -9.79 -5.94 -14.65
N GLY A 53 -8.87 -6.22 -15.59
CA GLY A 53 -7.47 -5.85 -15.44
C GLY A 53 -6.75 -6.69 -14.39
N GLU A 54 -5.58 -6.23 -13.96
CA GLU A 54 -4.83 -6.86 -12.88
C GLU A 54 -4.79 -5.91 -11.66
N GLY A 55 -5.30 -6.33 -10.50
CA GLY A 55 -5.34 -5.53 -9.27
C GLY A 55 -4.07 -5.55 -8.42
N LEU A 56 -3.85 -4.57 -7.58
CA LEU A 56 -2.61 -4.31 -6.83
C LEU A 56 -2.36 -5.24 -5.63
N VAL A 57 -3.09 -6.35 -5.50
CA VAL A 57 -2.81 -7.36 -4.47
C VAL A 57 -1.36 -7.86 -4.62
N GLY A 58 -0.58 -7.80 -3.52
CA GLY A 58 0.85 -8.14 -3.51
C GLY A 58 1.76 -7.17 -4.26
N ARG A 59 1.27 -5.96 -4.54
CA ARG A 59 2.01 -4.90 -5.24
C ARG A 59 1.92 -3.59 -4.47
N LEU A 60 3.07 -2.97 -4.19
CA LEU A 60 3.15 -1.60 -3.69
C LEU A 60 3.50 -0.67 -4.84
N LEU A 61 2.59 0.26 -5.17
CA LEU A 61 2.83 1.31 -6.13
C LEU A 61 3.49 2.51 -5.44
N LEU A 62 4.71 2.85 -5.85
CA LEU A 62 5.47 4.02 -5.43
C LEU A 62 5.32 5.12 -6.48
N ILE A 63 5.04 6.34 -6.02
CA ILE A 63 4.83 7.51 -6.87
C ILE A 63 5.81 8.59 -6.46
N ASP A 64 6.76 8.88 -7.34
CA ASP A 64 7.66 10.02 -7.22
C ASP A 64 7.08 11.18 -8.04
N ALA A 65 6.44 12.13 -7.35
CA ALA A 65 5.82 13.28 -7.98
C ALA A 65 6.83 14.31 -8.53
N ARG A 66 8.08 14.30 -8.04
CA ARG A 66 9.11 15.24 -8.49
C ARG A 66 9.69 14.79 -9.84
N GLY A 67 9.97 13.49 -9.98
CA GLY A 67 10.47 12.89 -11.22
C GLY A 67 9.37 12.36 -12.14
N MET A 68 8.10 12.42 -11.72
CA MET A 68 6.94 11.81 -12.38
C MET A 68 7.16 10.33 -12.73
N ARG A 69 7.64 9.56 -11.76
CA ARG A 69 7.95 8.13 -11.91
C ARG A 69 6.98 7.28 -11.09
N PHE A 70 6.59 6.16 -11.70
CA PHE A 70 5.78 5.11 -11.08
C PHE A 70 6.60 3.85 -11.02
N GLU A 71 6.71 3.26 -9.84
CA GLU A 71 7.47 2.02 -9.62
C GLU A 71 6.61 1.04 -8.83
N THR A 72 6.58 -0.22 -9.27
CA THR A 72 5.80 -1.25 -8.58
C THR A 72 6.75 -2.25 -7.94
N VAL A 73 6.67 -2.37 -6.62
CA VAL A 73 7.40 -3.38 -5.85
C VAL A 73 6.44 -4.53 -5.56
N ARG A 74 6.86 -5.76 -5.87
CA ARG A 74 6.10 -6.96 -5.53
C ARG A 74 6.50 -7.45 -4.15
N TYR A 75 5.53 -7.92 -3.38
CA TYR A 75 5.76 -8.53 -2.08
C TYR A 75 4.79 -9.70 -1.87
N ALA A 76 5.18 -10.62 -1.00
CA ALA A 76 4.44 -11.84 -0.71
C ALA A 76 3.91 -11.83 0.71
N PHE A 77 3.01 -12.78 1.00
CA PHE A 77 2.52 -12.99 2.35
C PHE A 77 3.68 -13.45 3.24
N ASP A 78 3.78 -12.85 4.42
CA ASP A 78 4.76 -13.24 5.43
C ASP A 78 4.08 -14.16 6.47
N PRO A 79 4.51 -15.43 6.61
CA PRO A 79 3.96 -16.33 7.62
C PRO A 79 4.25 -15.88 9.05
N GLU A 80 5.25 -15.02 9.27
CA GLU A 80 5.58 -14.43 10.57
C GLU A 80 4.86 -13.09 10.82
N ASN A 81 3.92 -12.71 9.94
CA ASN A 81 3.13 -11.50 10.12
C ASN A 81 2.46 -11.48 11.51
N PRO A 82 2.66 -10.43 12.33
CA PRO A 82 2.18 -10.41 13.71
C PRO A 82 0.64 -10.38 13.85
N LEU A 83 -0.09 -10.03 12.79
CA LEU A 83 -1.56 -9.90 12.79
C LEU A 83 -2.27 -11.02 12.03
N SER A 84 -1.63 -11.61 11.01
CA SER A 84 -2.27 -12.59 10.12
C SER A 84 -1.43 -13.84 9.84
N GLY A 85 -0.23 -13.93 10.42
CA GLY A 85 0.69 -15.06 10.30
C GLY A 85 0.30 -16.22 11.22
N ALA A 86 1.10 -17.30 11.18
CA ALA A 86 0.83 -18.53 11.93
C ALA A 86 0.81 -18.32 13.46
N GLY A 87 1.54 -17.33 13.96
CA GLY A 87 1.62 -16.96 15.37
C GLY A 87 0.70 -15.80 15.79
N ALA A 88 -0.18 -15.32 14.91
CA ALA A 88 -1.10 -14.23 15.23
C ALA A 88 -2.01 -14.62 16.42
N ARG A 89 -2.13 -13.73 17.41
CA ARG A 89 -2.99 -13.88 18.59
C ARG A 89 -4.18 -12.94 18.52
#